data_AF-A0A6G2D5W5-F1
#
_entry.id   AF-A0A6G2D5W5-F1
#
_cell.length_a   1.000
_cell.length_b   1.000
_cell.length_c   1.000
_cell.angle_alpha   90.00
_cell.angle_beta   90.00
_cell.angle_gamma   90.00
#
_symmetry.space_group_name_H-M   'P 1'
#
loop_
_entity.id
_entity.type
_entity.pdbx_description
1 polymer ?
#
loop_
_entity_poly.entity_id
_entity_poly.type
_entity_poly.pdbx_seq_one_letter_code
_entity_poly.pdbx_strand_id
1 'polypeptide(L)'
;DFGTSVGMLEEFGPERVRDCPISEAAISGAAAGAAMTGLRPIVDMTFMDFSVIAMDNIVNQAAKTRYMFGGKGQVPITIRCAAGNGVGSAAQHSQSLESWFTHIPGLKVVA
;
A
#
# COMPACT_ATOMS: atom_id res chain seq x y z
N ASP A 1 10.85 6.13 -0.20
CA ASP A 1 10.46 6.98 -1.35
C ASP A 1 11.67 7.33 -2.21
N PHE A 2 11.60 7.10 -3.53
CA PHE A 2 12.63 7.44 -4.52
C PHE A 2 12.50 8.87 -5.06
N GLY A 3 12.20 9.81 -4.17
CA GLY A 3 11.99 11.22 -4.53
C GLY A 3 10.62 11.51 -5.17
N THR A 4 9.67 10.57 -5.11
CA THR A 4 8.39 10.71 -5.79
C THR A 4 7.34 11.49 -4.98
N SER A 5 7.64 11.83 -3.72
CA SER A 5 6.84 12.73 -2.88
C SER A 5 7.59 14.01 -2.48
N VAL A 6 8.73 14.31 -3.11
CA VAL A 6 9.50 15.54 -2.87
C VAL A 6 8.61 16.77 -3.08
N GLY A 7 8.67 17.73 -2.15
CA GLY A 7 7.89 18.97 -2.20
C GLY A 7 6.45 18.83 -1.71
N MET A 8 5.92 17.60 -1.60
CA MET A 8 4.52 17.38 -1.22
C MET A 8 4.24 17.78 0.24
N LEU A 9 5.21 17.59 1.14
CA LEU A 9 5.04 17.98 2.53
C LEU A 9 4.98 19.51 2.67
N GLU A 10 5.84 20.25 1.98
CA GLU A 10 5.78 21.71 1.97
C GLU A 10 4.50 22.23 1.31
N GLU A 11 4.06 21.60 0.21
CA GLU A 11 2.87 22.04 -0.54
C GLU A 11 1.55 21.73 0.19
N PHE A 12 1.40 20.51 0.74
CA PHE A 12 0.12 20.02 1.27
C PHE A 12 0.06 19.96 2.80
N GLY A 13 1.21 20.09 3.47
CA GLY A 13 1.31 20.12 4.93
C GLY A 13 1.26 18.75 5.62
N PRO A 14 1.61 18.71 6.92
CA PRO A 14 1.76 17.48 7.71
C PRO A 14 0.45 16.74 7.99
N GLU A 15 -0.70 17.41 7.78
CA GLU A 15 -2.01 16.77 7.88
C GLU A 15 -2.36 15.93 6.64
N ARG A 16 -1.62 16.09 5.54
CA ARG A 16 -1.86 15.40 4.26
C ARG A 16 -0.73 14.47 3.88
N VAL A 17 0.50 14.81 4.25
CA VAL A 17 1.70 14.01 4.01
C VAL A 17 2.30 13.68 5.35
N ARG A 18 2.42 12.38 5.65
CA ARG A 18 2.87 11.88 6.95
C ARG A 18 3.94 10.82 6.77
N ASP A 19 5.07 11.03 7.42
CA ASP A 19 6.00 9.94 7.68
C ASP A 19 5.35 8.94 8.63
N CYS A 20 5.60 7.66 8.36
CA CYS A 20 5.10 6.57 9.16
C CYS A 20 6.25 5.85 9.88
N PRO A 21 5.98 5.15 11.00
CA PRO A 21 6.92 4.21 11.56
C PRO A 21 7.33 3.13 10.54
N ILE A 22 8.51 2.56 10.71
CA ILE A 22 9.00 1.42 9.89
C ILE A 22 8.23 0.16 10.29
N SER A 23 7.00 0.04 9.81
CA SER A 23 6.14 -1.11 10.02
C SER A 23 5.07 -1.14 8.94
N GLU A 24 5.25 -2.00 7.94
CA GLU A 24 4.35 -2.12 6.80
C GLU A 24 2.97 -2.60 7.23
N ALA A 25 2.89 -3.41 8.30
CA ALA A 25 1.64 -3.80 8.94
C ALA A 25 0.93 -2.58 9.56
N ALA A 26 1.63 -1.73 10.31
CA ALA A 26 1.03 -0.52 10.87
C ALA A 26 0.57 0.45 9.77
N ILE A 27 1.41 0.66 8.74
CA ILE A 27 1.11 1.52 7.59
C ILE A 27 -0.15 1.04 6.85
N SER A 28 -0.17 -0.23 6.45
CA SER A 28 -1.28 -0.80 5.68
C SER A 28 -2.58 -0.87 6.49
N GLY A 29 -2.50 -1.24 7.76
CA GLY A 29 -3.66 -1.28 8.65
C GLY A 29 -4.25 0.11 8.91
N ALA A 30 -3.39 1.09 9.21
CA ALA A 30 -3.82 2.47 9.39
C ALA A 30 -4.43 3.05 8.11
N ALA A 31 -3.84 2.77 6.94
CA ALA A 31 -4.37 3.21 5.66
C ALA A 31 -5.72 2.55 5.34
N ALA A 32 -5.88 1.24 5.58
CA ALA A 32 -7.17 0.58 5.41
C ALA A 32 -8.24 1.18 6.34
N GLY A 33 -7.91 1.39 7.61
CA GLY A 33 -8.80 2.04 8.58
C GLY A 33 -9.18 3.47 8.18
N ALA A 34 -8.20 4.29 7.80
CA ALA A 34 -8.41 5.65 7.30
C ALA A 34 -9.31 5.67 6.04
N ALA A 35 -9.11 4.71 5.13
CA ALA A 35 -9.93 4.57 3.94
C ALA A 35 -11.38 4.21 4.29
N MET A 36 -11.59 3.33 5.27
CA MET A 36 -12.92 2.96 5.76
C MET A 36 -13.63 4.12 6.49
N THR A 37 -12.88 5.05 7.08
CA THR A 37 -13.43 6.23 7.79
C THR A 37 -13.56 7.46 6.91
N GLY A 38 -13.37 7.34 5.59
CA GLY A 38 -13.69 8.36 4.61
C GLY A 38 -12.50 9.09 3.98
N LEU A 39 -11.27 8.74 4.34
CA LEU A 39 -10.07 9.23 3.65
C LEU A 39 -9.80 8.42 2.37
N ARG A 40 -8.87 8.91 1.55
CA ARG A 40 -8.40 8.26 0.32
C ARG A 40 -6.87 8.16 0.33
N PRO A 41 -6.30 7.27 1.15
CA PRO A 41 -4.86 7.23 1.37
C PRO A 41 -4.11 6.70 0.15
N ILE A 42 -2.96 7.31 -0.10
CA ILE A 42 -1.93 6.82 -1.02
C ILE A 42 -0.73 6.44 -0.17
N VAL A 43 -0.40 5.15 -0.14
CA VAL A 43 0.68 4.58 0.66
C VAL A 43 1.89 4.35 -0.22
N ASP A 44 3.03 4.93 0.15
CA ASP A 44 4.33 4.57 -0.38
C ASP A 44 4.93 3.40 0.42
N MET A 45 4.90 2.22 -0.19
CA MET A 45 5.52 1.00 0.30
C MET A 45 6.86 0.84 -0.43
N THR A 46 7.87 1.62 -0.02
CA THR A 46 9.17 1.83 -0.71
C THR A 46 9.59 0.70 -1.67
N PHE A 47 9.68 -0.55 -1.20
CA PHE A 47 9.89 -1.72 -2.05
C PHE A 47 8.79 -2.76 -1.91
N MET A 48 8.45 -3.42 -3.02
CA MET A 48 7.44 -4.47 -3.10
C MET A 48 7.78 -5.66 -2.19
N ASP A 49 9.06 -5.94 -2.02
CA ASP A 49 9.59 -6.99 -1.13
C ASP A 49 9.01 -6.90 0.30
N PHE A 50 8.75 -5.69 0.80
CA PHE A 50 8.23 -5.49 2.16
C PHE A 50 6.71 -5.60 2.27
N SER A 51 6.00 -5.69 1.13
CA SER A 51 4.56 -5.94 1.13
C SER A 51 4.19 -7.26 1.83
N VAL A 52 5.12 -8.21 1.94
CA VAL A 52 4.94 -9.48 2.66
C VAL A 52 4.56 -9.28 4.13
N ILE A 53 5.03 -8.20 4.76
CA ILE A 53 4.69 -7.83 6.15
C ILE A 53 3.28 -7.24 6.24
N ALA A 54 2.81 -6.59 5.17
CA ALA A 54 1.48 -5.97 5.08
C ALA A 54 0.37 -6.92 4.58
N MET A 55 0.69 -8.17 4.26
CA MET A 55 -0.22 -9.07 3.55
C MET A 55 -1.57 -9.26 4.22
N ASP A 56 -1.63 -9.40 5.54
CA ASP A 56 -2.93 -9.61 6.22
C ASP A 56 -3.88 -8.40 6.01
N ASN A 57 -3.37 -7.19 6.20
CA ASN A 57 -4.15 -5.96 6.01
C ASN A 57 -4.57 -5.77 4.55
N ILE A 58 -3.72 -6.13 3.59
CA ILE A 58 -4.05 -5.97 2.15
C ILE A 58 -5.02 -7.06 1.71
N VAL A 59 -4.69 -8.33 1.97
CA VAL A 59 -5.34 -9.51 1.41
C VAL A 59 -6.58 -9.90 2.19
N ASN A 60 -6.52 -9.93 3.51
CA ASN A 60 -7.62 -10.43 4.32
C ASN A 60 -8.55 -9.30 4.79
N GLN A 61 -8.02 -8.10 5.02
CA GLN A 61 -8.83 -6.96 5.44
C GLN A 61 -9.32 -6.13 4.24
N ALA A 62 -8.43 -5.37 3.59
CA ALA A 62 -8.80 -4.38 2.59
C ALA A 62 -9.51 -5.01 1.37
N ALA A 63 -8.94 -6.06 0.79
CA ALA A 63 -9.50 -6.71 -0.41
C ALA A 63 -10.90 -7.32 -0.15
N LYS A 64 -11.17 -7.79 1.08
CA LYS A 64 -12.39 -8.54 1.40
C LYS A 64 -13.50 -7.64 1.94
N THR A 65 -13.16 -6.49 2.49
CA THR A 65 -14.11 -5.56 3.13
C THR A 65 -15.36 -5.32 2.28
N ARG A 66 -15.22 -4.99 0.99
CA ARG A 66 -16.39 -4.75 0.14
C ARG A 66 -17.31 -5.96 0.03
N TYR A 67 -16.74 -7.16 -0.10
CA TYR A 67 -17.52 -8.39 -0.20
C TYR A 67 -18.17 -8.77 1.14
N MET A 68 -17.39 -8.74 2.24
CA MET A 68 -17.85 -9.12 3.58
C MET A 68 -18.97 -8.24 4.11
N PHE A 69 -18.97 -6.95 3.77
CA PHE A 69 -20.03 -6.01 4.17
C PHE A 69 -21.15 -5.88 3.12
N GLY A 70 -21.30 -6.85 2.22
CA GLY A 70 -22.39 -6.88 1.24
C GLY A 70 -22.41 -5.66 0.30
N GLY A 71 -21.24 -5.14 -0.06
CA GLY A 71 -21.05 -3.96 -0.90
C GLY A 71 -21.09 -2.61 -0.17
N LYS A 72 -21.43 -2.59 1.12
CA LYS A 72 -21.50 -1.35 1.92
C LYS A 72 -20.13 -0.86 2.40
N GLY A 73 -19.22 -1.78 2.70
CA GLY A 73 -17.84 -1.46 3.06
C GLY A 73 -17.04 -1.05 1.82
N GLN A 74 -16.24 0.01 1.94
CA GLN A 74 -15.34 0.45 0.87
C GLN A 74 -13.97 0.79 1.47
N VAL A 75 -12.91 0.44 0.75
CA VAL A 75 -11.51 0.72 1.15
C VAL A 75 -10.81 1.36 -0.05
N PRO A 76 -11.01 2.67 -0.31
CA PRO A 76 -10.38 3.39 -1.41
C PRO A 76 -8.90 3.73 -1.12
N ILE A 77 -8.06 2.69 -0.98
CA ILE A 77 -6.62 2.79 -0.77
C ILE A 77 -5.87 2.56 -2.10
N THR A 78 -4.77 3.30 -2.31
CA THR A 78 -3.76 2.97 -3.32
C THR A 78 -2.43 2.70 -2.62
N ILE A 79 -1.85 1.53 -2.87
CA ILE A 79 -0.51 1.18 -2.39
C ILE A 79 0.41 1.16 -3.61
N ARG A 80 1.46 1.97 -3.57
CA ARG A 80 2.51 2.01 -4.59
C ARG A 80 3.82 1.51 -4.00
N CYS A 81 4.64 0.88 -4.83
CA CYS A 81 5.93 0.34 -4.44
C CYS A 81 6.87 0.30 -5.64
N ALA A 82 8.18 0.32 -5.40
CA ALA A 82 9.14 -0.09 -6.43
C ALA A 82 9.20 -1.62 -6.50
N ALA A 83 9.24 -2.18 -7.70
CA ALA A 83 9.29 -3.61 -7.95
C ALA A 83 10.24 -3.91 -9.11
N GLY A 84 10.65 -5.17 -9.22
CA GLY A 84 11.50 -5.65 -10.31
C GLY A 84 12.99 -5.49 -10.03
N ASN A 85 13.79 -6.01 -10.96
CA ASN A 85 15.25 -6.10 -10.85
C ASN A 85 15.94 -5.25 -11.94
N GLY A 86 17.28 -5.28 -11.97
CA GLY A 86 18.08 -4.66 -13.05
C GLY A 86 18.96 -3.48 -12.62
N VAL A 87 18.85 -3.03 -11.37
CA VAL A 87 19.63 -1.89 -10.83
C VAL A 87 20.57 -2.27 -9.68
N GLY A 88 20.70 -3.57 -9.36
CA GLY A 88 21.67 -4.05 -8.37
C GLY A 88 21.29 -3.78 -6.90
N SER A 89 20.00 -3.78 -6.56
CA SER A 89 19.52 -3.40 -5.21
C SER A 89 19.58 -4.49 -4.12
N ALA A 90 20.26 -5.62 -4.39
CA ALA A 90 20.34 -6.79 -3.50
C ALA A 90 19.02 -7.58 -3.34
N ALA A 91 19.04 -8.58 -2.44
CA ALA A 91 18.08 -9.68 -2.40
C ALA A 91 16.65 -9.31 -1.98
N GLN A 92 16.47 -8.24 -1.21
CA GLN A 92 15.17 -7.79 -0.66
C GLN A 92 14.73 -6.43 -1.23
N HIS A 93 15.13 -6.14 -2.46
CA HIS A 93 14.77 -4.92 -3.19
C HIS A 93 14.65 -5.17 -4.70
N SER A 94 14.33 -6.40 -5.08
CA SER A 94 14.40 -6.85 -6.47
C SER A 94 13.25 -7.79 -6.87
N GLN A 95 12.28 -8.03 -5.98
CA GLN A 95 11.22 -8.99 -6.23
C GLN A 95 10.12 -8.41 -7.13
N SER A 96 9.44 -9.31 -7.83
CA SER A 96 8.24 -9.07 -8.63
C SER A 96 7.13 -9.96 -8.08
N LEU A 97 6.36 -9.41 -7.13
CA LEU A 97 5.31 -10.14 -6.39
C LEU A 97 3.90 -9.86 -6.92
N GLU A 98 3.75 -9.21 -8.08
CA GLU A 98 2.46 -8.86 -8.67
C GLU A 98 1.59 -10.09 -8.93
N SER A 99 2.22 -11.24 -9.20
CA SER A 99 1.55 -12.54 -9.30
C SER A 99 0.79 -12.89 -8.02
N TRP A 100 1.33 -12.59 -6.84
CA TRP A 100 0.65 -12.88 -5.57
C TRP A 100 -0.62 -12.04 -5.46
N PHE A 101 -0.54 -10.74 -5.76
CA PHE A 101 -1.67 -9.83 -5.64
C PHE A 101 -2.74 -10.06 -6.71
N THR A 102 -2.36 -10.40 -7.94
CA THR A 102 -3.31 -10.72 -9.02
C THR A 102 -4.15 -11.96 -8.74
N HIS A 103 -3.64 -12.87 -7.89
CA HIS A 103 -4.38 -14.05 -7.43
C HIS A 103 -5.37 -13.76 -6.29
N ILE A 104 -5.44 -12.52 -5.78
CA ILE A 104 -6.32 -12.15 -4.67
C ILE A 104 -7.58 -11.44 -5.17
N PRO A 105 -8.78 -12.04 -5.03
CA PRO A 105 -10.02 -11.37 -5.36
C PRO A 105 -10.24 -10.12 -4.50
N GLY A 106 -10.65 -9.03 -5.14
CA GLY A 106 -10.91 -7.74 -4.50
C GLY A 106 -9.78 -6.72 -4.69
N LEU A 107 -8.61 -7.14 -5.16
CA LEU A 107 -7.52 -6.24 -5.53
C LEU A 107 -7.58 -5.88 -7.01
N LYS A 108 -7.12 -4.68 -7.33
CA LYS A 108 -6.73 -4.26 -8.68
C LYS A 108 -5.23 -4.04 -8.66
N VAL A 109 -4.54 -4.65 -9.62
CA VAL A 109 -3.07 -4.58 -9.74
C VAL A 109 -2.74 -3.86 -11.04
N VAL A 110 -1.83 -2.88 -10.96
CA VAL A 110 -1.33 -2.10 -12.08
C VAL A 110 0.18 -2.07 -11.96
N ALA A 111 0.88 -2.35 -13.07
CA ALA A 111 2.34 -2.35 -13.18
C ALA A 111 2.73 -1.63 -14.47
#